data_AF-A0A7X2KCK5-F1
#
_entry.id   AF-A0A7X2KCK5-F1
#
_cell.length_a   1.000
_cell.length_b   1.000
_cell.length_c   1.000
_cell.angle_alpha   90.00
_cell.angle_beta   90.00
_cell.angle_gamma   90.00
#
_symmetry.space_group_name_H-M   'P 1'
#
loop_
_entity.id
_entity.type
_entity.pdbx_description
1 polymer ?
#
loop_
_entity_poly.entity_id
_entity_poly.type
_entity_poly.pdbx_seq_one_letter_code
_entity_poly.pdbx_strand_id
1 'polypeptide(L)'
;MEVIFSKNQFWKSQPGSGFQPHSIDEMKRLEISRWPTAITVLIHGYSFDPMTTGLDNPFQNQYPIWKRALGKRGYIEFGWYSAPRSFSAIRSAWRSGHWTTYGWAWGLARQAGEALAQILSLYDGEIVIVAHSLGSRVANCALEKLPANRVSKVMFWNGADYVRNAERVAVRSTETRFLNIYCPDDTVLERLGDVFAPDSGRCIGNDGLSEQAPGNWIDVDLDAPVYADWAEQLETITRGDNPYEVGDHWETFRYPGNWPLYRAFLNDTPPFAAKADIPTVLSADQVFDSFLVNLLKREGGFVHRKESDDPGGATSQGISSRLLSSLKLDDHWPELPSDVRKLTERQVAEIYREIFFDPLQLPEIASLCQASGAALSLPEFLFDIAVMSGVRNSAVMLQKELSDSLKIPLEVDGIVGPKTISAFSDMLDRRKYDQCLRSLVASRLRWLEQLSHSDANPGWISRTLSFLPVVDEMADISSGR
;
A
#
# COMPACT_ATOMS: atom_id res chain seq x y z
N MET A 1 -15.61 6.32 -32.09
CA MET A 1 -15.50 7.74 -32.41
C MET A 1 -14.58 8.35 -31.37
N GLU A 2 -13.38 8.79 -31.76
CA GLU A 2 -12.58 9.65 -30.88
C GLU A 2 -13.29 10.99 -30.82
N VAL A 3 -13.95 11.29 -29.71
CA VAL A 3 -14.41 12.66 -29.46
C VAL A 3 -13.19 13.39 -28.90
N ILE A 4 -12.53 14.18 -29.75
CA ILE A 4 -11.35 14.96 -29.38
C ILE A 4 -11.84 16.24 -28.71
N PHE A 5 -11.66 16.31 -27.38
CA PHE A 5 -11.97 17.49 -26.58
C PHE A 5 -10.78 18.46 -26.58
N SER A 6 -11.02 19.75 -26.87
CA SER A 6 -9.95 20.74 -27.07
C SER A 6 -9.47 21.38 -25.77
N LYS A 7 -8.23 21.88 -25.79
CA LYS A 7 -7.45 22.46 -24.66
C LYS A 7 -8.13 23.56 -23.83
N ASN A 8 -9.27 24.12 -24.26
CA ASN A 8 -9.87 25.33 -23.69
C ASN A 8 -11.26 25.12 -23.06
N GLN A 9 -11.68 23.89 -22.75
CA GLN A 9 -13.09 23.62 -22.40
C GLN A 9 -13.51 24.01 -20.96
N PHE A 10 -12.61 24.05 -19.99
CA PHE A 10 -13.02 24.08 -18.56
C PHE A 10 -12.60 25.33 -17.78
N TRP A 11 -11.73 26.19 -18.34
CA TRP A 11 -11.08 27.27 -17.57
C TRP A 11 -11.00 28.61 -18.31
N LYS A 12 -11.24 29.70 -17.58
CA LYS A 12 -10.93 31.07 -18.03
C LYS A 12 -9.48 31.43 -17.67
N SER A 13 -8.70 31.90 -18.64
CA SER A 13 -7.35 32.40 -18.37
C SER A 13 -7.40 33.78 -17.69
N GLN A 14 -6.91 33.89 -16.46
CA GLN A 14 -6.51 35.19 -15.90
C GLN A 14 -5.12 35.12 -15.26
N PRO A 15 -4.19 36.02 -15.62
CA PRO A 15 -2.90 36.10 -14.96
C PRO A 15 -3.07 36.50 -13.48
N GLY A 16 -2.66 35.61 -12.57
CA GLY A 16 -2.48 35.94 -11.15
C GLY A 16 -3.73 35.89 -10.25
N SER A 17 -4.89 35.45 -10.74
CA SER A 17 -6.13 35.32 -9.93
C SER A 17 -6.64 33.89 -9.73
N GLY A 18 -5.86 32.89 -10.16
CA GLY A 18 -6.26 31.48 -10.07
C GLY A 18 -7.20 31.07 -11.19
N PHE A 19 -7.33 29.75 -11.39
CA PHE A 19 -8.15 29.14 -12.42
C PHE A 19 -9.62 29.23 -12.02
N GLN A 20 -10.38 30.13 -12.65
CA GLN A 20 -11.83 30.20 -12.50
C GLN A 20 -12.47 29.21 -13.48
N PRO A 21 -13.26 28.23 -13.01
CA PRO A 21 -14.01 27.35 -13.90
C PRO A 21 -14.96 28.17 -14.77
N HIS A 22 -15.23 27.70 -15.99
CA HIS A 22 -16.35 28.23 -16.76
C HIS A 22 -17.65 28.15 -15.96
N SER A 23 -18.58 29.09 -16.15
CA SER A 23 -19.90 29.02 -15.53
C SER A 23 -20.64 27.76 -15.97
N ILE A 24 -21.56 27.24 -15.14
CA ILE A 24 -22.38 26.06 -15.46
C ILE A 24 -23.08 26.22 -16.82
N ASP A 25 -23.49 27.44 -17.20
CA ASP A 25 -24.14 27.72 -18.49
C ASP A 25 -23.17 27.76 -19.68
N GLU A 26 -21.89 28.03 -19.45
CA GLU A 26 -20.82 27.84 -20.45
C GLU A 26 -20.45 26.36 -20.56
N MET A 27 -20.46 25.61 -19.45
CA MET A 27 -20.22 24.16 -19.43
C MET A 27 -21.35 23.37 -20.10
N LYS A 28 -22.62 23.77 -19.95
CA LYS A 28 -23.76 23.18 -20.68
C LYS A 28 -23.63 23.33 -22.21
N ARG A 29 -22.87 24.31 -22.69
CA ARG A 29 -22.56 24.48 -24.13
C ARG A 29 -21.43 23.57 -24.62
N LEU A 30 -20.76 22.81 -23.75
CA LEU A 30 -19.69 21.87 -24.10
C LEU A 30 -20.19 20.61 -24.84
N GLU A 31 -21.44 20.61 -25.32
CA GLU A 31 -22.04 19.52 -26.07
C GLU A 31 -21.93 18.18 -25.32
N ILE A 32 -22.17 18.16 -24.00
CA ILE A 32 -22.19 16.93 -23.17
C ILE A 32 -23.13 15.87 -23.78
N SER A 33 -24.19 16.30 -24.47
CA SER A 33 -25.08 15.44 -25.26
C SER A 33 -24.39 14.66 -26.39
N ARG A 34 -23.18 15.04 -26.80
CA ARG A 34 -22.35 14.34 -27.80
C ARG A 34 -21.34 13.39 -27.18
N TRP A 35 -21.24 13.36 -25.84
CA TRP A 35 -20.35 12.44 -25.16
C TRP A 35 -20.85 11.00 -25.37
N PRO A 36 -19.94 10.02 -25.44
CA PRO A 36 -20.32 8.60 -25.48
C PRO A 36 -21.18 8.23 -24.27
N THR A 37 -21.87 7.09 -24.30
CA THR A 37 -22.68 6.58 -23.17
C THR A 37 -21.86 6.11 -21.96
N ALA A 38 -20.55 5.91 -22.16
CA ALA A 38 -19.58 5.61 -21.11
C ALA A 38 -18.31 6.44 -21.34
N ILE A 39 -17.87 7.14 -20.30
CA ILE A 39 -16.67 7.99 -20.34
C ILE A 39 -15.63 7.55 -19.31
N THR A 40 -14.37 7.79 -19.63
CA THR A 40 -13.22 7.65 -18.73
C THR A 40 -12.55 9.01 -18.59
N VAL A 41 -12.70 9.61 -17.42
CA VAL A 41 -12.14 10.92 -17.07
C VAL A 41 -10.69 10.72 -16.62
N LEU A 42 -9.77 11.41 -17.29
CA LEU A 42 -8.33 11.38 -17.00
C LEU A 42 -7.94 12.64 -16.23
N ILE A 43 -7.32 12.47 -15.07
CA ILE A 43 -6.95 13.57 -14.16
C ILE A 43 -5.46 13.48 -13.81
N HIS A 44 -4.65 14.40 -14.33
CA HIS A 44 -3.22 14.45 -14.05
C HIS A 44 -2.90 14.92 -12.61
N GLY A 45 -1.62 14.77 -12.23
CA GLY A 45 -1.08 15.12 -10.91
C GLY A 45 -0.55 16.56 -10.77
N TYR A 46 0.44 16.73 -9.88
CA TYR A 46 1.09 18.01 -9.56
C TYR A 46 2.07 18.49 -10.64
N SER A 47 2.32 19.81 -10.70
CA SER A 47 3.29 20.49 -11.58
C SER A 47 2.90 20.58 -13.06
N PHE A 48 1.62 20.80 -13.36
CA PHE A 48 1.12 21.00 -14.74
C PHE A 48 0.39 22.33 -14.92
N ASP A 49 0.48 22.84 -16.15
CA ASP A 49 -0.32 23.94 -16.67
C ASP A 49 -1.02 23.49 -17.96
N PRO A 50 -2.35 23.32 -17.98
CA PRO A 50 -3.08 22.90 -19.16
C PRO A 50 -2.97 23.87 -20.36
N MET A 51 -2.60 25.12 -20.12
CA MET A 51 -2.59 26.21 -21.10
C MET A 51 -1.21 26.44 -21.75
N THR A 52 -0.14 25.89 -21.19
CA THR A 52 1.22 26.02 -21.74
C THR A 52 1.40 25.23 -23.03
N THR A 53 2.41 25.55 -23.83
CA THR A 53 2.81 24.73 -24.99
C THR A 53 3.94 23.74 -24.67
N GLY A 54 4.47 23.75 -23.44
CA GLY A 54 5.60 22.94 -23.01
C GLY A 54 5.26 21.54 -22.49
N LEU A 55 6.29 20.86 -21.95
CA LEU A 55 6.19 19.50 -21.36
C LEU A 55 5.34 19.45 -20.07
N ASP A 56 5.11 20.60 -19.46
CA ASP A 56 4.19 20.84 -18.34
C ASP A 56 2.72 20.90 -18.79
N ASN A 57 2.43 20.70 -20.08
CA ASN A 57 1.08 20.50 -20.59
C ASN A 57 0.66 19.01 -20.53
N PRO A 58 -0.36 18.64 -19.75
CA PRO A 58 -0.80 17.25 -19.59
C PRO A 58 -1.44 16.68 -20.87
N PHE A 59 -2.07 17.52 -21.71
CA PHE A 59 -2.63 17.13 -23.01
C PHE A 59 -1.57 16.72 -24.02
N GLN A 60 -0.34 17.21 -23.84
CA GLN A 60 0.77 16.92 -24.76
C GLN A 60 1.65 15.78 -24.26
N ASN A 61 1.77 15.63 -22.94
CA ASN A 61 2.73 14.73 -22.33
C ASN A 61 2.07 13.49 -21.69
N GLN A 62 1.01 13.67 -20.89
CA GLN A 62 0.47 12.60 -20.04
C GLN A 62 -0.67 11.84 -20.70
N TYR A 63 -1.74 12.55 -21.08
CA TYR A 63 -2.95 11.93 -21.62
C TYR A 63 -2.69 11.07 -22.87
N PRO A 64 -1.79 11.43 -23.80
CA PRO A 64 -1.44 10.54 -24.91
C PRO A 64 -0.83 9.20 -24.47
N ILE A 65 -0.04 9.17 -23.39
CA ILE A 65 0.51 7.93 -22.81
C ILE A 65 -0.63 7.13 -22.18
N TRP A 66 -1.47 7.77 -21.39
CA TRP A 66 -2.56 7.12 -20.67
C TRP A 66 -3.58 6.48 -21.62
N LYS A 67 -3.97 7.17 -22.70
CA LYS A 67 -4.88 6.60 -23.70
C LYS A 67 -4.29 5.35 -24.37
N ARG A 68 -2.97 5.28 -24.57
CA ARG A 68 -2.29 4.06 -25.04
C ARG A 68 -2.32 2.95 -23.98
N ALA A 69 -2.06 3.30 -22.72
CA ALA A 69 -2.12 2.36 -21.61
C ALA A 69 -3.53 1.75 -21.45
N LEU A 70 -4.56 2.58 -21.46
CA LEU A 70 -5.94 2.20 -21.14
C LEU A 70 -6.72 1.62 -22.35
N GLY A 71 -6.20 1.78 -23.57
CA GLY A 71 -6.81 1.22 -24.79
C GLY A 71 -7.93 2.10 -25.37
N LYS A 72 -8.85 1.50 -26.14
CA LYS A 72 -9.88 2.27 -26.86
C LYS A 72 -11.12 2.52 -25.99
N ARG A 73 -11.32 3.76 -25.55
CA ARG A 73 -12.48 4.21 -24.75
C ARG A 73 -12.91 5.63 -25.12
N GLY A 74 -14.05 6.08 -24.59
CA GLY A 74 -14.44 7.48 -24.61
C GLY A 74 -13.69 8.24 -23.53
N TYR A 75 -12.74 9.10 -23.88
CA TYR A 75 -11.91 9.81 -22.90
C TYR A 75 -12.35 11.26 -22.72
N ILE A 76 -12.39 11.70 -21.46
CA ILE A 76 -12.48 13.12 -21.09
C ILE A 76 -11.17 13.51 -20.42
N GLU A 77 -10.39 14.38 -21.05
CA GLU A 77 -9.10 14.85 -20.54
C GLU A 77 -9.32 16.07 -19.63
N PHE A 78 -9.33 15.88 -18.32
CA PHE A 78 -9.60 16.93 -17.34
C PHE A 78 -8.29 17.58 -16.87
N GLY A 79 -7.72 18.48 -17.67
CA GLY A 79 -6.56 19.27 -17.28
C GLY A 79 -6.92 20.32 -16.23
N TRP A 80 -6.18 20.44 -15.14
CA TRP A 80 -6.33 21.47 -14.11
C TRP A 80 -4.97 22.13 -13.82
N TYR A 81 -4.95 23.34 -13.27
CA TYR A 81 -3.67 23.96 -12.93
C TYR A 81 -3.16 23.47 -11.59
N SER A 82 -1.98 22.87 -11.61
CA SER A 82 -1.37 22.25 -10.44
C SER A 82 0.03 22.81 -10.13
N ALA A 83 0.19 24.12 -10.36
CA ALA A 83 1.37 24.92 -10.01
C ALA A 83 2.69 24.34 -10.58
N PRO A 84 2.98 24.52 -11.89
CA PRO A 84 4.24 24.08 -12.49
C PRO A 84 5.44 24.72 -11.81
N ARG A 85 6.59 24.02 -11.79
CA ARG A 85 7.85 24.48 -11.18
C ARG A 85 8.43 25.70 -11.90
N SER A 86 7.91 26.89 -11.59
CA SER A 86 8.32 28.17 -12.15
C SER A 86 8.39 29.26 -11.07
N PHE A 87 9.25 30.27 -11.27
CA PHE A 87 9.34 31.43 -10.38
C PHE A 87 8.01 32.17 -10.24
N SER A 88 7.21 32.21 -11.33
CA SER A 88 5.88 32.83 -11.32
C SER A 88 4.89 32.07 -10.42
N ALA A 89 4.91 30.73 -10.47
CA ALA A 89 4.07 29.90 -9.61
C ALA A 89 4.47 30.02 -8.13
N ILE A 90 5.77 30.08 -7.82
CA ILE A 90 6.26 30.31 -6.45
C ILE A 90 5.75 31.65 -5.90
N ARG A 91 5.90 32.73 -6.67
CA ARG A 91 5.40 34.05 -6.29
C ARG A 91 3.88 34.05 -6.10
N SER A 92 3.14 33.29 -6.90
CA SER A 92 1.68 33.19 -6.82
C SER A 92 1.23 32.36 -5.61
N ALA A 93 1.95 31.30 -5.26
CA ALA A 93 1.72 30.51 -4.04
C ALA A 93 1.87 31.40 -2.79
N TRP A 94 2.98 32.15 -2.69
CA TRP A 94 3.22 33.06 -1.56
C TRP A 94 2.16 34.14 -1.44
N ARG A 95 1.74 34.75 -2.56
CA ARG A 95 0.65 35.73 -2.59
C ARG A 95 -0.70 35.15 -2.16
N SER A 96 -0.89 33.85 -2.37
CA SER A 96 -2.09 33.12 -1.97
C SER A 96 -2.01 32.58 -0.54
N GLY A 97 -0.96 32.94 0.23
CA GLY A 97 -0.80 32.55 1.62
C GLY A 97 -0.19 31.15 1.82
N HIS A 98 0.37 30.53 0.78
CA HIS A 98 0.99 29.20 0.88
C HIS A 98 2.51 29.29 0.82
N TRP A 99 3.21 28.55 1.68
CA TRP A 99 4.67 28.50 1.72
C TRP A 99 5.28 27.79 0.49
N THR A 100 4.61 26.75 -0.01
CA THR A 100 5.06 25.92 -1.14
C THR A 100 4.03 25.90 -2.27
N THR A 101 4.50 25.69 -3.50
CA THR A 101 3.62 25.49 -4.67
C THR A 101 2.80 24.20 -4.56
N TYR A 102 3.30 23.20 -3.85
CA TYR A 102 2.57 21.95 -3.57
C TYR A 102 1.39 22.19 -2.62
N GLY A 103 1.61 22.87 -1.48
CA GLY A 103 0.55 23.22 -0.55
C GLY A 103 -0.51 24.12 -1.18
N TRP A 104 -0.13 24.99 -2.13
CA TRP A 104 -1.09 25.74 -2.94
C TRP A 104 -1.88 24.84 -3.90
N ALA A 105 -1.19 23.96 -4.64
CA ALA A 105 -1.83 22.99 -5.54
C ALA A 105 -2.80 22.05 -4.81
N TRP A 106 -2.55 21.73 -3.54
CA TRP A 106 -3.46 20.96 -2.69
C TRP A 106 -4.83 21.64 -2.50
N GLY A 107 -4.82 22.96 -2.30
CA GLY A 107 -6.04 23.77 -2.22
C GLY A 107 -6.73 23.93 -3.58
N LEU A 108 -5.94 24.05 -4.65
CA LEU A 108 -6.45 24.10 -6.02
C LEU A 108 -7.09 22.77 -6.44
N ALA A 109 -6.56 21.62 -5.97
CA ALA A 109 -7.11 20.30 -6.26
C ALA A 109 -8.56 20.16 -5.75
N ARG A 110 -8.87 20.72 -4.57
CA ARG A 110 -10.25 20.76 -4.04
C ARG A 110 -11.18 21.55 -4.96
N GLN A 111 -10.75 22.73 -5.40
CA GLN A 111 -11.54 23.57 -6.31
C GLN A 111 -11.77 22.88 -7.66
N ALA A 112 -10.72 22.22 -8.19
CA ALA A 112 -10.82 21.43 -9.40
C ALA A 112 -11.79 20.25 -9.25
N GLY A 113 -11.80 19.58 -8.09
CA GLY A 113 -12.74 18.50 -7.79
C GLY A 113 -14.20 18.99 -7.72
N GLU A 114 -14.43 20.15 -7.11
CA GLU A 114 -15.76 20.79 -7.08
C GLU A 114 -16.26 21.14 -8.50
N ALA A 115 -15.37 21.69 -9.35
CA ALA A 115 -15.70 21.97 -10.74
C ALA A 115 -15.97 20.69 -11.54
N LEU A 116 -15.16 19.64 -11.34
CA LEU A 116 -15.36 18.34 -11.97
C LEU A 116 -16.70 17.73 -11.58
N ALA A 117 -17.08 17.77 -10.30
CA ALA A 117 -18.38 17.28 -9.84
C ALA A 117 -19.55 18.01 -10.51
N GLN A 118 -19.45 19.33 -10.69
CA GLN A 118 -20.48 20.10 -11.41
C GLN A 118 -20.62 19.62 -12.86
N ILE A 119 -19.51 19.43 -13.57
CA ILE A 119 -19.52 18.91 -14.95
C ILE A 119 -20.15 17.52 -15.01
N LEU A 120 -19.69 16.61 -14.16
CA LEU A 120 -20.12 15.22 -14.14
C LEU A 120 -21.58 15.04 -13.67
N SER A 121 -22.12 15.99 -12.91
CA SER A 121 -23.54 16.00 -12.50
C SER A 121 -24.52 16.23 -13.65
N LEU A 122 -24.04 16.79 -14.78
CA LEU A 122 -24.84 17.07 -15.97
C LEU A 122 -24.86 15.91 -16.98
N TYR A 123 -24.03 14.91 -16.77
CA TYR A 123 -23.91 13.76 -17.65
C TYR A 123 -24.70 12.61 -17.04
N ASP A 124 -25.39 11.81 -17.86
CA ASP A 124 -26.25 10.72 -17.39
C ASP A 124 -25.66 9.32 -17.66
N GLY A 125 -24.60 9.23 -18.47
CA GLY A 125 -23.97 7.95 -18.78
C GLY A 125 -23.03 7.42 -17.69
N GLU A 126 -22.38 6.30 -17.98
CA GLU A 126 -21.40 5.69 -17.09
C GLU A 126 -20.14 6.57 -16.97
N ILE A 127 -19.67 6.74 -15.74
CA ILE A 127 -18.46 7.52 -15.43
C ILE A 127 -17.43 6.60 -14.79
N VAL A 128 -16.25 6.56 -15.40
CA VAL A 128 -15.02 6.01 -14.82
C VAL A 128 -14.02 7.14 -14.61
N ILE A 129 -13.28 7.12 -13.50
CA ILE A 129 -12.21 8.08 -13.21
C ILE A 129 -10.86 7.36 -13.16
N VAL A 130 -9.86 7.94 -13.82
CA VAL A 130 -8.45 7.55 -13.67
C VAL A 130 -7.65 8.78 -13.28
N ALA A 131 -6.96 8.71 -12.15
CA ALA A 131 -6.22 9.83 -11.60
C ALA A 131 -4.84 9.41 -11.11
N HIS A 132 -3.88 10.33 -11.23
CA HIS A 132 -2.51 10.11 -10.79
C HIS A 132 -2.10 11.12 -9.72
N SER A 133 -1.32 10.70 -8.72
CA SER A 133 -0.68 11.61 -7.76
C SER A 133 -1.71 12.53 -7.10
N LEU A 134 -1.46 13.84 -7.04
CA LEU A 134 -2.39 14.85 -6.51
C LEU A 134 -3.72 14.93 -7.26
N GLY A 135 -3.83 14.35 -8.45
CA GLY A 135 -5.10 14.18 -9.16
C GLY A 135 -6.08 13.27 -8.41
N SER A 136 -5.59 12.34 -7.57
CA SER A 136 -6.46 11.54 -6.68
C SER A 136 -7.29 12.41 -5.73
N ARG A 137 -6.73 13.53 -5.27
CA ARG A 137 -7.45 14.50 -4.44
C ARG A 137 -8.56 15.20 -5.21
N VAL A 138 -8.31 15.57 -6.47
CA VAL A 138 -9.34 16.13 -7.36
C VAL A 138 -10.49 15.13 -7.51
N ALA A 139 -10.18 13.86 -7.74
CA ALA A 139 -11.17 12.79 -7.85
C ALA A 139 -11.97 12.60 -6.56
N ASN A 140 -11.31 12.47 -5.41
CA ASN A 140 -11.98 12.29 -4.11
C ASN A 140 -12.86 13.49 -3.76
N CYS A 141 -12.38 14.73 -3.96
CA CYS A 141 -13.19 15.94 -3.77
C CYS A 141 -14.42 15.95 -4.72
N ALA A 142 -14.30 15.44 -5.95
CA ALA A 142 -15.44 15.32 -6.85
C ALA A 142 -16.44 14.25 -6.38
N LEU A 143 -15.95 13.08 -5.97
CA LEU A 143 -16.76 11.97 -5.46
C LEU A 143 -17.57 12.36 -4.22
N GLU A 144 -16.99 13.17 -3.31
CA GLU A 144 -17.69 13.69 -2.14
C GLU A 144 -18.90 14.56 -2.49
N LYS A 145 -18.84 15.29 -3.62
CA LYS A 145 -19.90 16.20 -4.06
C LYS A 145 -20.94 15.53 -4.96
N LEU A 146 -20.53 14.51 -5.71
CA LEU A 146 -21.44 13.71 -6.54
C LEU A 146 -22.31 12.80 -5.65
N PRO A 147 -23.51 12.40 -6.11
CA PRO A 147 -24.29 11.36 -5.43
C PRO A 147 -23.46 10.09 -5.20
N ALA A 148 -23.69 9.38 -4.09
CA ALA A 148 -23.05 8.09 -3.83
C ALA A 148 -23.29 7.13 -5.02
N ASN A 149 -22.29 6.33 -5.37
CA ASN A 149 -22.33 5.38 -6.49
C ASN A 149 -22.52 6.02 -7.88
N ARG A 150 -22.42 7.34 -8.03
CA ARG A 150 -22.50 8.00 -9.35
C ARG A 150 -21.37 7.58 -10.29
N VAL A 151 -20.19 7.28 -9.75
CA VAL A 151 -19.02 6.82 -10.52
C VAL A 151 -18.94 5.30 -10.41
N SER A 152 -18.76 4.58 -11.52
CA SER A 152 -18.73 3.11 -11.51
C SER A 152 -17.37 2.56 -11.09
N LYS A 153 -16.29 3.15 -11.61
CA LYS A 153 -14.91 2.74 -11.30
C LYS A 153 -13.99 3.94 -11.10
N VAL A 154 -13.04 3.78 -10.19
CA VAL A 154 -11.97 4.74 -9.92
C VAL A 154 -10.65 3.99 -9.91
N MET A 155 -9.67 4.50 -10.64
CA MET A 155 -8.31 3.97 -10.62
C MET A 155 -7.33 5.06 -10.23
N PHE A 156 -6.51 4.78 -9.23
CA PHE A 156 -5.44 5.66 -8.77
C PHE A 156 -4.08 5.07 -9.13
N TRP A 157 -3.21 5.92 -9.68
CA TRP A 157 -1.77 5.65 -9.79
C TRP A 157 -1.03 6.55 -8.81
N ASN A 158 -0.31 5.95 -7.85
CA ASN A 158 0.53 6.64 -6.85
C ASN A 158 -0.24 7.79 -6.18
N GLY A 159 -1.46 7.54 -5.69
CA GLY A 159 -2.36 8.60 -5.24
C GLY A 159 -1.82 9.42 -4.07
N ALA A 160 -1.77 10.75 -4.22
CA ALA A 160 -1.24 11.64 -3.19
C ALA A 160 -2.29 12.21 -2.22
N ASP A 161 -3.58 11.83 -2.33
CA ASP A 161 -4.57 12.22 -1.32
C ASP A 161 -4.43 11.37 -0.05
N TYR A 162 -4.87 11.93 1.07
CA TYR A 162 -4.76 11.24 2.35
C TYR A 162 -5.65 10.00 2.42
N VAL A 163 -5.16 8.96 3.10
CA VAL A 163 -5.89 7.72 3.42
C VAL A 163 -7.30 8.03 3.95
N ARG A 164 -7.41 8.93 4.94
CA ARG A 164 -8.69 9.36 5.53
C ARG A 164 -9.71 9.92 4.54
N ASN A 165 -9.26 10.60 3.48
CA ASN A 165 -10.16 11.17 2.48
C ASN A 165 -10.65 10.08 1.52
N ALA A 166 -9.74 9.19 1.11
CA ALA A 166 -10.04 8.06 0.24
C ALA A 166 -10.98 7.04 0.91
N GLU A 167 -10.71 6.69 2.17
CA GLU A 167 -11.56 5.81 2.97
C GLU A 167 -13.00 6.36 3.05
N ARG A 168 -13.15 7.65 3.36
CA ARG A 168 -14.46 8.31 3.46
C ARG A 168 -15.29 8.18 2.18
N VAL A 169 -14.68 8.34 1.01
CA VAL A 169 -15.42 8.20 -0.26
C VAL A 169 -15.69 6.74 -0.63
N ALA A 170 -14.77 5.83 -0.29
CA ALA A 170 -14.90 4.41 -0.56
C ALA A 170 -16.03 3.77 0.26
N VAL A 171 -16.08 4.05 1.56
CA VAL A 171 -17.14 3.58 2.48
C VAL A 171 -18.51 4.15 2.08
N ARG A 172 -18.56 5.40 1.60
CA ARG A 172 -19.80 6.04 1.13
C ARG A 172 -20.32 5.45 -0.19
N SER A 173 -19.45 4.98 -1.07
CA SER A 173 -19.79 4.63 -2.45
C SER A 173 -19.60 3.13 -2.68
N THR A 174 -20.41 2.32 -1.99
CA THR A 174 -20.26 0.85 -1.92
C THR A 174 -20.33 0.11 -3.24
N GLU A 175 -20.94 0.70 -4.28
CA GLU A 175 -20.99 0.10 -5.63
C GLU A 175 -19.89 0.63 -6.56
N THR A 176 -19.19 1.70 -6.18
CA THR A 176 -18.02 2.20 -6.92
C THR A 176 -16.84 1.28 -6.65
N ARG A 177 -16.25 0.69 -7.70
CA ARG A 177 -15.01 -0.11 -7.57
C ARG A 177 -13.78 0.79 -7.59
N PHE A 178 -12.89 0.64 -6.63
CA PHE A 178 -11.62 1.35 -6.56
C PHE A 178 -10.46 0.39 -6.81
N LEU A 179 -9.54 0.79 -7.68
CA LEU A 179 -8.23 0.16 -7.85
C LEU A 179 -7.16 1.21 -7.52
N ASN A 180 -6.42 1.00 -6.44
CA ASN A 180 -5.34 1.87 -6.04
C ASN A 180 -4.01 1.17 -6.28
N ILE A 181 -3.27 1.66 -7.26
CA ILE A 181 -1.90 1.24 -7.51
C ILE A 181 -1.00 2.10 -6.64
N TYR A 182 -0.32 1.48 -5.70
CA TYR A 182 0.53 2.15 -4.73
C TYR A 182 1.95 1.58 -4.77
N CYS A 183 2.92 2.36 -4.30
CA CYS A 183 4.33 2.02 -4.29
C CYS A 183 4.89 2.46 -2.93
N PRO A 184 5.13 1.53 -1.99
CA PRO A 184 5.62 1.86 -0.66
C PRO A 184 6.90 2.70 -0.69
N ASP A 185 7.81 2.40 -1.61
CA ASP A 185 9.13 3.04 -1.73
C ASP A 185 9.11 4.36 -2.53
N ASP A 186 7.93 4.95 -2.79
CA ASP A 186 7.78 6.21 -3.52
C ASP A 186 8.25 7.41 -2.69
N THR A 187 9.56 7.67 -2.76
CA THR A 187 10.22 8.79 -2.06
C THR A 187 9.75 10.18 -2.49
N VAL A 188 9.05 10.31 -3.64
CA VAL A 188 8.47 11.59 -4.08
C VAL A 188 7.24 11.91 -3.24
N LEU A 189 6.40 10.91 -2.96
CA LEU A 189 5.23 11.07 -2.10
C LEU A 189 5.62 11.27 -0.64
N GLU A 190 6.61 10.57 -0.11
CA GLU A 190 7.12 10.77 1.25
C GLU A 190 7.59 12.21 1.47
N ARG A 191 8.44 12.73 0.57
CA ARG A 191 8.98 14.10 0.68
C ARG A 191 7.90 15.16 0.50
N LEU A 192 6.93 14.95 -0.38
CA LEU A 192 5.86 15.92 -0.65
C LEU A 192 4.77 15.88 0.42
N GLY A 193 4.43 14.70 0.95
CA GLY A 193 3.44 14.48 2.00
C GLY A 193 3.90 14.94 3.38
N ASP A 194 5.16 14.65 3.75
CA ASP A 194 5.65 14.94 5.11
C ASP A 194 6.18 16.36 5.30
N VAL A 195 6.70 17.00 4.25
CA VAL A 195 7.40 18.30 4.36
C VAL A 195 6.65 19.45 3.69
N PHE A 196 5.82 19.17 2.67
CA PHE A 196 5.28 20.21 1.79
C PHE A 196 3.76 20.24 1.66
N ALA A 197 3.05 19.22 2.16
CA ALA A 197 1.60 19.18 2.24
C ALA A 197 1.10 20.03 3.44
N PRO A 198 -0.14 20.54 3.40
CA PRO A 198 -0.65 21.44 4.45
C PRO A 198 -0.90 20.75 5.79
N ASP A 199 -1.13 19.44 5.80
CA ASP A 199 -1.24 18.61 7.01
C ASP A 199 -0.22 17.45 6.94
N SER A 200 0.23 16.94 8.09
CA SER A 200 0.90 15.64 8.14
C SER A 200 -0.13 14.51 7.98
N GLY A 201 0.21 13.48 7.21
CA GLY A 201 -0.69 12.35 7.01
C GLY A 201 -0.23 11.40 5.90
N ARG A 202 -0.55 10.12 6.08
CA ARG A 202 -0.23 9.06 5.12
C ARG A 202 -1.10 9.18 3.87
N CYS A 203 -0.50 8.94 2.71
CA CYS A 203 -1.17 9.02 1.41
C CYS A 203 -1.46 7.62 0.86
N ILE A 204 -2.55 7.48 0.09
CA ILE A 204 -2.94 6.19 -0.48
C ILE A 204 -1.90 5.59 -1.43
N GLY A 205 -1.01 6.40 -1.99
CA GLY A 205 0.05 5.99 -2.91
C GLY A 205 1.27 5.37 -2.22
N ASN A 206 1.44 5.51 -0.91
CA ASN A 206 2.46 4.82 -0.11
C ASN A 206 1.88 3.67 0.70
N ASP A 207 0.65 3.85 1.20
CA ASP A 207 0.12 2.99 2.27
C ASP A 207 -1.10 2.16 1.86
N GLY A 208 -1.74 2.51 0.73
CA GLY A 208 -3.07 2.02 0.41
C GLY A 208 -4.11 2.38 1.47
N LEU A 209 -5.24 1.68 1.47
CA LEU A 209 -6.13 1.58 2.63
C LEU A 209 -5.84 0.32 3.45
N SER A 210 -5.19 -0.70 2.86
CA SER A 210 -4.76 -1.92 3.54
C SER A 210 -5.90 -2.55 4.35
N GLU A 211 -5.70 -2.83 5.65
CA GLU A 211 -6.72 -3.42 6.53
C GLU A 211 -8.00 -2.58 6.69
N GLN A 212 -7.96 -1.28 6.35
CA GLN A 212 -9.10 -0.37 6.42
C GLN A 212 -9.93 -0.36 5.11
N ALA A 213 -9.48 -1.08 4.08
CA ALA A 213 -10.13 -1.10 2.77
C ALA A 213 -11.53 -1.71 2.84
N PRO A 214 -12.60 -0.97 2.47
CA PRO A 214 -13.91 -1.57 2.28
C PRO A 214 -13.88 -2.54 1.07
N GLY A 215 -14.79 -3.51 1.02
CA GLY A 215 -14.77 -4.58 0.00
C GLY A 215 -14.91 -4.14 -1.46
N ASN A 216 -15.13 -2.85 -1.72
CA ASN A 216 -15.12 -2.24 -3.04
C ASN A 216 -13.77 -1.58 -3.40
N TRP A 217 -12.75 -1.69 -2.56
CA TRP A 217 -11.41 -1.13 -2.74
C TRP A 217 -10.35 -2.23 -2.86
N ILE A 218 -9.47 -2.09 -3.85
CA ILE A 218 -8.36 -3.01 -4.11
C ILE A 218 -7.07 -2.20 -4.13
N ASP A 219 -6.19 -2.44 -3.18
CA ASP A 219 -4.81 -1.95 -3.24
C ASP A 219 -3.95 -2.94 -4.02
N VAL A 220 -3.07 -2.45 -4.90
CA VAL A 220 -2.10 -3.26 -5.63
C VAL A 220 -0.74 -2.60 -5.53
N ASP A 221 0.19 -3.32 -4.91
CA ASP A 221 1.63 -3.04 -4.99
C ASP A 221 2.18 -3.90 -6.14
N LEU A 222 2.55 -3.26 -7.25
CA LEU A 222 2.95 -3.97 -8.47
C LEU A 222 4.23 -4.79 -8.32
N ASP A 223 5.03 -4.51 -7.27
CA ASP A 223 6.28 -5.21 -6.97
C ASP A 223 6.09 -6.26 -5.85
N ALA A 224 4.91 -6.35 -5.24
CA ALA A 224 4.63 -7.34 -4.22
C ALA A 224 4.41 -8.74 -4.85
N PRO A 225 5.09 -9.79 -4.34
CA PRO A 225 4.98 -11.16 -4.88
C PRO A 225 3.55 -11.71 -4.94
N VAL A 226 2.66 -11.24 -4.06
CA VAL A 226 1.24 -11.65 -4.03
C VAL A 226 0.48 -11.35 -5.32
N TYR A 227 0.99 -10.45 -6.18
CA TYR A 227 0.40 -10.13 -7.49
C TYR A 227 1.13 -10.78 -8.67
N ALA A 228 2.13 -11.64 -8.43
CA ALA A 228 2.86 -12.35 -9.49
C ALA A 228 1.93 -13.24 -10.33
N ASP A 229 0.96 -13.91 -9.70
CA ASP A 229 -0.05 -14.72 -10.39
C ASP A 229 -0.90 -13.88 -11.36
N TRP A 230 -1.15 -12.61 -11.03
CA TRP A 230 -1.90 -11.71 -11.91
C TRP A 230 -1.06 -11.30 -13.11
N ALA A 231 0.24 -11.07 -12.91
CA ALA A 231 1.17 -10.80 -14.01
C ALA A 231 1.27 -12.03 -14.94
N GLU A 232 1.33 -13.25 -14.39
CA GLU A 232 1.32 -14.50 -15.16
C GLU A 232 0.02 -14.67 -15.95
N GLN A 233 -1.15 -14.51 -15.30
CA GLN A 233 -2.46 -14.60 -15.97
C GLN A 233 -2.62 -13.59 -17.12
N LEU A 234 -1.96 -12.44 -17.01
CA LEU A 234 -1.98 -11.38 -18.02
C LEU A 234 -0.85 -11.51 -19.04
N GLU A 235 -0.04 -12.57 -18.95
CA GLU A 235 1.13 -12.85 -19.80
C GLU A 235 2.06 -11.62 -19.87
N THR A 236 2.31 -11.00 -18.72
CA THR A 236 3.07 -9.76 -18.62
C THR A 236 3.99 -9.74 -17.41
N ILE A 237 4.80 -8.69 -17.32
CA ILE A 237 5.63 -8.41 -16.16
C ILE A 237 5.11 -7.08 -15.61
N THR A 238 4.86 -7.00 -14.31
CA THR A 238 4.49 -5.75 -13.64
C THR A 238 5.70 -5.09 -13.00
N ARG A 239 5.63 -3.78 -12.80
CA ARG A 239 6.69 -3.00 -12.16
C ARG A 239 6.12 -1.72 -11.54
N GLY A 240 6.29 -1.56 -10.23
CA GLY A 240 5.87 -0.37 -9.48
C GLY A 240 6.94 0.71 -9.46
N ASP A 241 8.18 0.31 -9.22
CA ASP A 241 9.36 1.20 -9.14
C ASP A 241 10.45 0.85 -10.17
N ASN A 242 11.23 1.85 -10.55
CA ASN A 242 12.42 1.71 -11.36
C ASN A 242 13.70 1.73 -10.50
N PRO A 243 14.27 0.57 -10.10
CA PRO A 243 15.51 0.49 -9.30
C PRO A 243 16.74 1.21 -9.88
N TYR A 244 16.70 1.66 -11.14
CA TYR A 244 17.79 2.39 -11.78
C TYR A 244 17.56 3.91 -11.85
N GLU A 245 16.36 4.40 -11.50
CA GLU A 245 16.02 5.83 -11.48
C GLU A 245 15.42 6.24 -10.13
N VAL A 246 16.15 7.05 -9.37
CA VAL A 246 15.68 7.57 -8.08
C VAL A 246 14.54 8.58 -8.29
N GLY A 247 13.33 8.24 -7.84
CA GLY A 247 12.17 9.13 -7.85
C GLY A 247 11.24 8.98 -9.08
N ASP A 248 11.18 7.79 -9.69
CA ASP A 248 10.31 7.50 -10.83
C ASP A 248 8.84 7.27 -10.43
N HIS A 249 8.23 8.32 -9.90
CA HIS A 249 6.80 8.40 -9.53
C HIS A 249 5.82 8.07 -10.69
N TRP A 250 6.32 7.88 -11.90
CA TRP A 250 5.55 7.73 -13.14
C TRP A 250 5.62 6.30 -13.69
N GLU A 251 6.49 5.44 -13.14
CA GLU A 251 6.76 4.10 -13.66
C GLU A 251 5.49 3.24 -13.72
N THR A 252 4.64 3.33 -12.71
CA THR A 252 3.38 2.59 -12.62
C THR A 252 2.54 2.67 -13.90
N PHE A 253 2.43 3.82 -14.55
CA PHE A 253 1.68 3.93 -15.81
C PHE A 253 2.56 4.05 -17.06
N ARG A 254 3.85 4.33 -16.91
CA ARG A 254 4.78 4.42 -18.05
C ARG A 254 5.27 3.06 -18.50
N TYR A 255 5.46 2.13 -17.57
CA TYR A 255 5.91 0.78 -17.88
C TYR A 255 4.81 0.01 -18.64
N PRO A 256 5.03 -0.38 -19.91
CA PRO A 256 3.99 -1.01 -20.73
C PRO A 256 3.50 -2.36 -20.21
N GLY A 257 4.32 -3.04 -19.39
CA GLY A 257 3.95 -4.31 -18.76
C GLY A 257 2.79 -4.18 -17.75
N ASN A 258 2.56 -2.98 -17.20
CA ASN A 258 1.41 -2.76 -16.30
C ASN A 258 0.09 -2.56 -17.05
N TRP A 259 0.12 -2.24 -18.34
CA TRP A 259 -1.08 -1.83 -19.10
C TRP A 259 -2.15 -2.93 -19.24
N PRO A 260 -1.81 -4.22 -19.43
CA PRO A 260 -2.80 -5.30 -19.41
C PRO A 260 -3.64 -5.32 -18.13
N LEU A 261 -3.03 -5.07 -16.96
CA LEU A 261 -3.74 -5.03 -15.67
C LEU A 261 -4.79 -3.92 -15.63
N TYR A 262 -4.44 -2.72 -16.08
CA TYR A 262 -5.36 -1.57 -16.11
C TYR A 262 -6.52 -1.81 -17.06
N ARG A 263 -6.25 -2.42 -18.21
CA ARG A 263 -7.30 -2.81 -19.16
C ARG A 263 -8.20 -3.89 -18.57
N ALA A 264 -7.65 -4.83 -17.82
CA ALA A 264 -8.42 -5.88 -17.18
C ALA A 264 -9.41 -5.33 -16.15
N PHE A 265 -8.95 -4.42 -15.27
CA PHE A 265 -9.83 -3.74 -14.31
C PHE A 265 -10.93 -2.95 -15.00
N LEU A 266 -10.57 -2.18 -16.03
CA LEU A 266 -11.53 -1.36 -16.76
C LEU A 266 -12.57 -2.19 -17.51
N ASN A 267 -12.22 -3.38 -17.99
CA ASN A 267 -13.09 -4.25 -18.79
C ASN A 267 -13.72 -5.41 -18.00
N ASP A 268 -13.51 -5.47 -16.68
CA ASP A 268 -13.98 -6.57 -15.81
C ASP A 268 -13.55 -7.96 -16.32
N THR A 269 -12.31 -8.06 -16.82
CA THR A 269 -11.69 -9.34 -17.19
C THR A 269 -10.76 -9.81 -16.08
N PRO A 270 -10.39 -11.10 -16.04
CA PRO A 270 -9.44 -11.61 -15.05
C PRO A 270 -8.17 -10.75 -14.98
N PRO A 271 -7.65 -10.48 -13.77
CA PRO A 271 -8.06 -11.05 -12.47
C PRO A 271 -9.29 -10.38 -11.83
N PHE A 272 -9.90 -9.38 -12.47
CA PHE A 272 -10.97 -8.54 -11.89
C PHE A 272 -12.40 -8.95 -12.29
N ALA A 273 -12.58 -10.16 -12.83
CA ALA A 273 -13.82 -10.61 -13.43
C ALA A 273 -14.93 -10.87 -12.39
N ALA A 274 -16.07 -10.19 -12.59
CA ALA A 274 -17.27 -10.20 -11.75
C ALA A 274 -17.03 -9.84 -10.27
N LYS A 275 -18.12 -9.68 -9.52
CA LYS A 275 -18.17 -9.58 -8.04
C LYS A 275 -17.68 -10.89 -7.36
N ALA A 276 -16.67 -11.55 -7.94
CA ALA A 276 -16.03 -12.72 -7.37
C ALA A 276 -14.98 -12.22 -6.38
N ASP A 277 -15.11 -12.73 -5.16
CA ASP A 277 -14.28 -12.53 -4.00
C ASP A 277 -12.82 -12.23 -4.36
N ILE A 278 -12.41 -10.98 -4.15
CA ILE A 278 -11.05 -10.72 -3.67
C ILE A 278 -10.85 -11.76 -2.55
N PRO A 279 -9.82 -12.63 -2.58
CA PRO A 279 -9.65 -13.63 -1.54
C PRO A 279 -9.67 -12.91 -0.19
N THR A 280 -10.77 -13.03 0.53
CA THR A 280 -10.91 -12.53 1.90
C THR A 280 -10.10 -13.41 2.86
N VAL A 281 -9.59 -14.53 2.36
CA VAL A 281 -8.74 -15.49 3.04
C VAL A 281 -7.56 -15.85 2.12
N LEU A 282 -6.36 -15.44 2.53
CA LEU A 282 -5.07 -15.84 1.97
C LEU A 282 -4.84 -17.34 2.19
N SER A 283 -4.27 -18.00 1.19
CA SER A 283 -3.74 -19.36 1.34
C SER A 283 -2.54 -19.39 2.29
N ALA A 284 -2.17 -20.57 2.80
CA ALA A 284 -0.99 -20.72 3.65
C ALA A 284 0.29 -20.22 2.95
N ASP A 285 0.41 -20.46 1.64
CA ASP A 285 1.54 -20.02 0.83
C ASP A 285 1.58 -18.48 0.74
N GLN A 286 0.43 -17.85 0.50
CA GLN A 286 0.32 -16.39 0.43
C GLN A 286 0.60 -15.71 1.77
N VAL A 287 0.16 -16.30 2.89
CA VAL A 287 0.50 -15.84 4.24
C VAL A 287 2.02 -15.94 4.46
N PHE A 288 2.61 -17.08 4.11
CA PHE A 288 4.04 -17.29 4.24
C PHE A 288 4.86 -16.28 3.43
N ASP A 289 4.52 -16.09 2.15
CA ASP A 289 5.22 -15.15 1.26
C ASP A 289 5.12 -13.72 1.78
N SER A 290 3.94 -13.31 2.25
CA SER A 290 3.74 -11.99 2.87
C SER A 290 4.64 -11.80 4.09
N PHE A 291 4.67 -12.79 5.00
CA PHE A 291 5.49 -12.73 6.20
C PHE A 291 6.99 -12.74 5.88
N LEU A 292 7.40 -13.55 4.90
CA LEU A 292 8.79 -13.65 4.47
C LEU A 292 9.27 -12.33 3.85
N VAL A 293 8.47 -11.68 3.01
CA VAL A 293 8.80 -10.37 2.43
C VAL A 293 8.98 -9.33 3.53
N ASN A 294 8.03 -9.25 4.48
CA ASN A 294 8.10 -8.29 5.58
C ASN A 294 9.31 -8.56 6.50
N LEU A 295 9.60 -9.83 6.77
CA LEU A 295 10.78 -10.25 7.52
C LEU A 295 12.06 -9.80 6.81
N LEU A 296 12.21 -10.09 5.51
CA LEU A 296 13.41 -9.74 4.75
C LEU A 296 13.63 -8.23 4.62
N LYS A 297 12.57 -7.42 4.63
CA LYS A 297 12.71 -5.94 4.74
C LYS A 297 13.32 -5.50 6.08
N ARG A 298 13.06 -6.25 7.16
CA ARG A 298 13.60 -5.99 8.52
C ARG A 298 15.00 -6.61 8.71
N GLU A 299 15.32 -7.67 7.97
CA GLU A 299 16.63 -8.29 7.94
C GLU A 299 17.55 -7.50 7.00
N GLY A 300 18.57 -6.84 7.56
CA GLY A 300 19.55 -6.12 6.76
C GLY A 300 20.38 -7.03 5.84
N GLY A 301 21.09 -6.43 4.88
CA GLY A 301 22.05 -7.14 4.03
C GLY A 301 23.21 -7.80 4.83
N PHE A 302 24.03 -8.62 4.15
CA PHE A 302 25.11 -9.44 4.74
C PHE A 302 25.86 -8.79 5.90
N VAL A 303 25.84 -9.44 7.08
CA VAL A 303 26.54 -8.99 8.29
C VAL A 303 27.60 -10.03 8.69
N HIS A 304 28.83 -9.57 8.88
CA HIS A 304 29.93 -10.37 9.42
C HIS A 304 30.58 -9.64 10.60
N ARG A 305 30.31 -10.08 11.84
CA ARG A 305 30.91 -9.53 13.06
C ARG A 305 31.94 -10.51 13.65
N LYS A 306 32.67 -10.09 14.69
CA LYS A 306 33.61 -10.98 15.42
C LYS A 306 32.81 -12.03 16.21
N GLU A 307 33.36 -13.23 16.36
CA GLU A 307 32.69 -14.40 16.99
C GLU A 307 32.26 -14.16 18.46
N SER A 308 32.89 -13.22 19.17
CA SER A 308 32.46 -12.76 20.50
C SER A 308 31.13 -11.98 20.48
N ASP A 309 30.79 -11.39 19.34
CA ASP A 309 29.66 -10.47 19.16
C ASP A 309 28.56 -11.11 18.27
N ASP A 310 28.84 -12.27 17.67
CA ASP A 310 27.95 -13.03 16.81
C ASP A 310 28.22 -14.55 16.93
N PRO A 311 27.65 -15.23 17.95
CA PRO A 311 27.83 -16.66 18.17
C PRO A 311 27.18 -17.55 17.09
N GLY A 312 26.44 -16.97 16.13
CA GLY A 312 25.82 -17.65 14.99
C GLY A 312 26.74 -17.78 13.77
N GLY A 313 27.82 -16.98 13.70
CA GLY A 313 28.71 -16.89 12.55
C GLY A 313 28.12 -16.06 11.40
N ALA A 314 28.87 -15.95 10.29
CA ALA A 314 28.45 -15.15 9.12
C ALA A 314 27.00 -15.42 8.72
N THR A 315 26.19 -14.36 8.64
CA THR A 315 24.75 -14.43 8.39
C THR A 315 24.42 -13.75 7.07
N SER A 316 23.64 -14.43 6.23
CA SER A 316 23.15 -13.90 4.95
C SER A 316 21.64 -14.16 4.85
N GLN A 317 20.87 -13.12 4.52
CA GLN A 317 19.41 -13.20 4.44
C GLN A 317 18.76 -13.74 5.73
N GLY A 318 19.31 -13.40 6.90
CA GLY A 318 18.88 -13.88 8.22
C GLY A 318 19.23 -15.35 8.55
N ILE A 319 19.85 -16.10 7.62
CA ILE A 319 20.29 -17.48 7.85
C ILE A 319 21.76 -17.50 8.28
N SER A 320 22.01 -18.05 9.47
CA SER A 320 23.37 -18.20 10.03
C SER A 320 24.10 -19.40 9.44
N SER A 321 25.43 -19.32 9.35
CA SER A 321 26.27 -20.45 8.91
C SER A 321 26.14 -21.66 9.82
N ARG A 322 25.86 -21.45 11.11
CA ARG A 322 25.57 -22.52 12.07
C ARG A 322 24.29 -23.28 11.73
N LEU A 323 23.20 -22.56 11.46
CA LEU A 323 21.94 -23.17 11.04
C LEU A 323 22.12 -23.95 9.75
N LEU A 324 22.72 -23.33 8.72
CA LEU A 324 22.97 -23.98 7.44
C LEU A 324 23.81 -25.26 7.60
N SER A 325 24.84 -25.23 8.44
CA SER A 325 25.67 -26.40 8.72
C SER A 325 24.87 -27.52 9.40
N SER A 326 23.95 -27.19 10.31
CA SER A 326 23.09 -28.20 10.93
C SER A 326 22.09 -28.82 9.96
N LEU A 327 21.45 -28.01 9.11
CA LEU A 327 20.48 -28.48 8.12
C LEU A 327 21.14 -29.41 7.09
N LYS A 328 22.36 -29.10 6.67
CA LYS A 328 23.12 -29.91 5.72
C LYS A 328 23.52 -31.29 6.24
N LEU A 329 23.47 -31.52 7.55
CA LEU A 329 23.69 -32.86 8.14
C LEU A 329 22.43 -33.73 8.06
N ASP A 330 21.28 -33.15 7.72
CA ASP A 330 20.02 -33.85 7.52
C ASP A 330 19.87 -34.25 6.06
N ASP A 331 19.56 -35.52 5.81
CA ASP A 331 19.37 -36.09 4.47
C ASP A 331 18.20 -35.42 3.71
N HIS A 332 17.30 -34.72 4.41
CA HIS A 332 16.22 -33.92 3.83
C HIS A 332 16.72 -32.71 3.03
N TRP A 333 17.95 -32.23 3.29
CA TRP A 333 18.53 -31.03 2.66
C TRP A 333 19.78 -31.32 1.79
N PRO A 334 19.72 -32.24 0.81
CA PRO A 334 20.91 -32.74 0.12
C PRO A 334 21.59 -31.69 -0.78
N GLU A 335 20.83 -30.70 -1.25
CA GLU A 335 21.30 -29.68 -2.21
C GLU A 335 21.78 -28.38 -1.55
N LEU A 336 21.76 -28.28 -0.22
CA LEU A 336 22.17 -27.03 0.45
C LEU A 336 23.68 -26.76 0.28
N PRO A 337 24.07 -25.54 -0.11
CA PRO A 337 25.48 -25.14 -0.17
C PRO A 337 26.10 -25.12 1.23
N SER A 338 27.43 -25.20 1.31
CA SER A 338 28.14 -25.03 2.60
C SER A 338 28.38 -23.57 2.98
N ASP A 339 28.10 -22.64 2.07
CA ASP A 339 28.33 -21.20 2.23
C ASP A 339 26.99 -20.49 2.11
N VAL A 340 26.61 -19.76 3.16
CA VAL A 340 25.34 -19.01 3.25
C VAL A 340 25.14 -18.04 2.09
N ARG A 341 26.23 -17.51 1.51
CA ARG A 341 26.18 -16.58 0.37
C ARG A 341 25.76 -17.23 -0.94
N LYS A 342 25.75 -18.56 -1.01
CA LYS A 342 25.39 -19.33 -2.20
C LYS A 342 23.97 -19.88 -2.14
N LEU A 343 23.22 -19.59 -1.07
CA LEU A 343 21.81 -19.98 -0.98
C LEU A 343 21.02 -19.24 -2.07
N THR A 344 20.19 -19.99 -2.79
CA THR A 344 19.24 -19.40 -3.73
C THR A 344 18.01 -18.89 -2.98
N GLU A 345 17.27 -17.95 -3.55
CA GLU A 345 16.03 -17.43 -2.97
C GLU A 345 15.04 -18.56 -2.65
N ARG A 346 14.92 -19.56 -3.54
CA ARG A 346 14.12 -20.77 -3.31
C ARG A 346 14.56 -21.52 -2.05
N GLN A 347 15.86 -21.79 -1.90
CA GLN A 347 16.38 -22.50 -0.73
C GLN A 347 16.18 -21.70 0.56
N VAL A 348 16.30 -20.37 0.50
CA VAL A 348 16.03 -19.49 1.63
C VAL A 348 14.56 -19.56 2.04
N ALA A 349 13.63 -19.46 1.08
CA ALA A 349 12.20 -19.57 1.33
C ALA A 349 11.83 -20.95 1.91
N GLU A 350 12.36 -22.04 1.36
CA GLU A 350 12.14 -23.41 1.88
C GLU A 350 12.62 -23.55 3.33
N ILE A 351 13.82 -23.05 3.65
CA ILE A 351 14.34 -23.05 5.02
C ILE A 351 13.42 -22.24 5.95
N TYR A 352 13.01 -21.03 5.54
CA TYR A 352 12.12 -20.21 6.36
C TYR A 352 10.79 -20.88 6.63
N ARG A 353 10.22 -21.52 5.60
CA ARG A 353 8.94 -22.20 5.71
C ARG A 353 9.02 -23.39 6.66
N GLU A 354 9.92 -24.32 6.38
CA GLU A 354 9.95 -25.60 7.08
C GLU A 354 10.53 -25.49 8.48
N ILE A 355 11.50 -24.59 8.70
CA ILE A 355 12.21 -24.50 9.99
C ILE A 355 11.54 -23.52 10.95
N PHE A 356 10.85 -22.48 10.45
CA PHE A 356 10.32 -21.42 11.30
C PHE A 356 8.82 -21.23 11.21
N PHE A 357 8.22 -21.37 10.02
CA PHE A 357 6.80 -21.08 9.81
C PHE A 357 5.89 -22.26 10.17
N ASP A 358 6.13 -23.42 9.56
CA ASP A 358 5.29 -24.61 9.73
C ASP A 358 5.34 -25.20 11.16
N PRO A 359 6.50 -25.26 11.86
CA PRO A 359 6.56 -25.80 13.22
C PRO A 359 5.75 -25.01 14.26
N LEU A 360 5.44 -23.74 13.97
CA LEU A 360 4.57 -22.90 14.78
C LEU A 360 3.08 -23.05 14.43
N GLN A 361 2.72 -23.92 13.48
CA GLN A 361 1.35 -24.05 12.97
C GLN A 361 0.78 -22.72 12.48
N LEU A 362 1.63 -21.84 11.92
CA LEU A 362 1.20 -20.54 11.42
C LEU A 362 0.15 -20.60 10.30
N PRO A 363 0.13 -21.62 9.40
CA PRO A 363 -1.01 -21.82 8.49
C PRO A 363 -2.36 -21.89 9.22
N GLU A 364 -2.43 -22.69 10.29
CA GLU A 364 -3.66 -22.91 11.06
C GLU A 364 -4.02 -21.65 11.88
N ILE A 365 -3.04 -21.04 12.55
CA ILE A 365 -3.24 -19.79 13.31
C ILE A 365 -3.74 -18.67 12.39
N ALA A 366 -3.14 -18.51 11.21
CA ALA A 366 -3.56 -17.49 10.25
C ALA A 366 -4.95 -17.79 9.69
N SER A 367 -5.29 -19.05 9.44
CA SER A 367 -6.64 -19.45 9.04
C SER A 367 -7.68 -19.06 10.10
N LEU A 368 -7.40 -19.34 11.38
CA LEU A 368 -8.27 -18.94 12.50
C LEU A 368 -8.41 -17.42 12.62
N CYS A 369 -7.33 -16.66 12.49
CA CYS A 369 -7.39 -15.19 12.47
C CYS A 369 -8.33 -14.71 11.36
N GLN A 370 -8.14 -15.18 10.13
CA GLN A 370 -8.94 -14.77 8.97
C GLN A 370 -10.42 -15.16 9.12
N ALA A 371 -10.70 -16.37 9.63
CA ALA A 371 -12.07 -16.82 9.91
C ALA A 371 -12.77 -15.98 10.98
N SER A 372 -12.02 -15.46 11.96
CA SER A 372 -12.54 -14.57 13.02
C SER A 372 -12.58 -13.09 12.65
N GLY A 373 -12.01 -12.71 11.50
CA GLY A 373 -11.82 -11.31 11.09
C GLY A 373 -10.72 -10.58 11.85
N ALA A 374 -9.83 -11.29 12.55
CA ALA A 374 -8.67 -10.72 13.23
C ALA A 374 -7.51 -10.47 12.25
N ALA A 375 -6.66 -9.48 12.57
CA ALA A 375 -5.46 -9.17 11.80
C ALA A 375 -4.44 -10.32 11.81
N LEU A 376 -3.42 -10.22 10.95
CA LEU A 376 -2.32 -11.18 10.87
C LEU A 376 -1.04 -10.75 11.62
N SER A 377 -1.06 -9.58 12.28
CA SER A 377 0.13 -9.05 12.97
C SER A 377 0.67 -9.96 14.08
N LEU A 378 -0.20 -10.71 14.77
CA LEU A 378 0.21 -11.66 15.82
C LEU A 378 0.89 -12.91 15.23
N PRO A 379 0.31 -13.65 14.27
CA PRO A 379 1.03 -14.75 13.62
C PRO A 379 2.32 -14.28 12.92
N GLU A 380 2.34 -13.09 12.30
CA GLU A 380 3.57 -12.51 11.73
C GLU A 380 4.62 -12.24 12.81
N PHE A 381 4.20 -11.72 13.96
CA PHE A 381 5.10 -11.46 15.08
C PHE A 381 5.66 -12.76 15.69
N LEU A 382 4.86 -13.83 15.75
CA LEU A 382 5.35 -15.15 16.18
C LEU A 382 6.41 -15.69 15.22
N PHE A 383 6.23 -15.50 13.91
CA PHE A 383 7.22 -15.84 12.90
C PHE A 383 8.52 -15.04 13.10
N ASP A 384 8.40 -13.73 13.31
CA ASP A 384 9.53 -12.83 13.58
C ASP A 384 10.35 -13.27 14.81
N ILE A 385 9.67 -13.56 15.93
CA ILE A 385 10.30 -14.07 17.15
C ILE A 385 10.99 -15.42 16.87
N ALA A 386 10.37 -16.30 16.08
CA ALA A 386 10.94 -17.61 15.77
C ALA A 386 12.24 -17.49 14.98
N VAL A 387 12.32 -16.57 14.02
CA VAL A 387 13.54 -16.31 13.26
C VAL A 387 14.62 -15.70 14.16
N MET A 388 14.28 -14.69 14.95
CA MET A 388 15.25 -13.98 15.79
C MET A 388 15.72 -14.79 17.00
N SER A 389 14.89 -15.68 17.53
CA SER A 389 15.12 -16.29 18.85
C SER A 389 14.74 -17.77 18.92
N GLY A 390 14.38 -18.39 17.81
CA GLY A 390 14.04 -19.80 17.70
C GLY A 390 12.55 -20.08 17.92
N VAL A 391 12.02 -21.04 17.14
CA VAL A 391 10.64 -21.54 17.20
C VAL A 391 10.18 -21.83 18.63
N ARG A 392 11.01 -22.54 19.40
CA ARG A 392 10.64 -22.95 20.77
C ARG A 392 10.38 -21.74 21.68
N ASN A 393 11.18 -20.68 21.56
CA ASN A 393 10.98 -19.48 22.38
C ASN A 393 9.72 -18.73 21.97
N SER A 394 9.44 -18.63 20.66
CA SER A 394 8.19 -18.07 20.15
C SER A 394 6.96 -18.82 20.67
N ALA A 395 6.98 -20.15 20.58
CA ALA A 395 5.92 -21.02 21.09
C ALA A 395 5.73 -20.89 22.62
N VAL A 396 6.81 -20.86 23.40
CA VAL A 396 6.76 -20.66 24.85
C VAL A 396 6.14 -19.31 25.21
N MET A 397 6.49 -18.25 24.49
CA MET A 397 5.89 -16.92 24.71
C MET A 397 4.39 -16.98 24.44
N LEU A 398 3.96 -17.53 23.29
CA LEU A 398 2.54 -17.68 22.96
C LEU A 398 1.77 -18.47 24.03
N GLN A 399 2.29 -19.64 24.43
CA GLN A 399 1.62 -20.52 25.40
C GLN A 399 1.43 -19.84 26.76
N LYS A 400 2.43 -19.11 27.25
CA LYS A 400 2.32 -18.33 28.50
C LYS A 400 1.24 -17.27 28.39
N GLU A 401 1.24 -16.49 27.30
CA GLU A 401 0.25 -15.43 27.09
C GLU A 401 -1.17 -16.01 26.95
N LEU A 402 -1.37 -17.13 26.25
CA LEU A 402 -2.66 -17.81 26.16
C LEU A 402 -3.11 -18.35 27.53
N SER A 403 -2.21 -18.99 28.28
CA SER A 403 -2.48 -19.49 29.63
C SER A 403 -2.94 -18.36 30.57
N ASP A 404 -2.19 -17.25 30.59
CA ASP A 404 -2.41 -16.12 31.50
C ASP A 404 -3.66 -15.32 31.10
N SER A 405 -3.83 -15.02 29.81
CA SER A 405 -4.96 -14.21 29.31
C SER A 405 -6.31 -14.94 29.42
N LEU A 406 -6.31 -16.27 29.26
CA LEU A 406 -7.52 -17.10 29.36
C LEU A 406 -7.74 -17.66 30.76
N LYS A 407 -6.72 -17.64 31.63
CA LYS A 407 -6.72 -18.29 32.95
C LYS A 407 -7.01 -19.78 32.86
N ILE A 408 -6.39 -20.45 31.88
CA ILE A 408 -6.52 -21.90 31.66
C ILE A 408 -5.19 -22.59 31.95
N PRO A 409 -5.20 -23.86 32.41
CA PRO A 409 -3.97 -24.63 32.57
C PRO A 409 -3.48 -25.13 31.20
N LEU A 410 -2.75 -24.29 30.47
CA LEU A 410 -2.06 -24.67 29.24
C LEU A 410 -0.59 -25.02 29.57
N GLU A 411 -0.13 -26.17 29.07
CA GLU A 411 1.26 -26.59 29.23
C GLU A 411 2.19 -25.72 28.36
N VAL A 412 3.32 -25.30 28.94
CA VAL A 412 4.32 -24.44 28.28
C VAL A 412 5.54 -25.29 27.91
N ASP A 413 5.38 -26.14 26.89
CA ASP A 413 6.41 -27.07 26.41
C ASP A 413 7.26 -26.50 25.26
N GLY A 414 6.76 -25.43 24.61
CA GLY A 414 7.35 -24.81 23.43
C GLY A 414 7.02 -25.52 22.12
N ILE A 415 5.95 -26.32 22.09
CA ILE A 415 5.44 -27.01 20.91
C ILE A 415 4.02 -26.52 20.62
N VAL A 416 3.81 -25.90 19.44
CA VAL A 416 2.46 -25.49 19.02
C VAL A 416 1.71 -26.71 18.48
N GLY A 417 0.93 -27.35 19.35
CA GLY A 417 0.07 -28.48 18.99
C GLY A 417 -1.43 -28.17 19.13
N PRO A 418 -2.31 -29.18 18.98
CA PRO A 418 -3.76 -29.00 18.98
C PRO A 418 -4.33 -28.29 20.21
N LYS A 419 -3.71 -28.46 21.39
CA LYS A 419 -4.12 -27.75 22.62
C LYS A 419 -3.81 -26.25 22.55
N THR A 420 -2.65 -25.88 22.04
CA THR A 420 -2.26 -24.47 21.82
C THR A 420 -3.18 -23.83 20.79
N ILE A 421 -3.48 -24.53 19.69
CA ILE A 421 -4.42 -24.07 18.65
C ILE A 421 -5.83 -23.88 19.22
N SER A 422 -6.33 -24.83 20.02
CA SER A 422 -7.64 -24.71 20.67
C SER A 422 -7.69 -23.52 21.63
N ALA A 423 -6.62 -23.28 22.40
CA ALA A 423 -6.53 -22.11 23.26
C ALA A 423 -6.47 -20.80 22.44
N PHE A 424 -5.76 -20.80 21.31
CA PHE A 424 -5.72 -19.65 20.41
C PHE A 424 -7.11 -19.33 19.84
N SER A 425 -7.85 -20.35 19.39
CA SER A 425 -9.24 -20.20 18.94
C SER A 425 -10.15 -19.65 20.04
N ASP A 426 -10.06 -20.15 21.28
CA ASP A 426 -10.84 -19.64 22.42
C ASP A 426 -10.48 -18.16 22.75
N MET A 427 -9.22 -17.76 22.55
CA MET A 427 -8.79 -16.37 22.67
C MET A 427 -9.46 -15.47 21.61
N LEU A 428 -9.55 -15.93 20.36
CA LEU A 428 -10.26 -15.22 19.29
C LEU A 428 -11.76 -15.12 19.56
N ASP A 429 -12.41 -16.23 19.96
CA ASP A 429 -13.84 -16.28 20.27
C ASP A 429 -14.22 -15.31 21.40
N ARG A 430 -13.32 -15.12 22.37
CA ARG A 430 -13.47 -14.17 23.47
C ARG A 430 -13.07 -12.74 23.10
N ARG A 431 -12.73 -12.48 21.84
CA ARG A 431 -12.31 -11.18 21.29
C ARG A 431 -11.14 -10.55 22.05
N LYS A 432 -10.15 -11.38 22.41
CA LYS A 432 -8.95 -10.96 23.17
C LYS A 432 -7.70 -10.73 22.32
N TYR A 433 -7.83 -10.71 20.99
CA TYR A 433 -6.71 -10.62 20.07
C TYR A 433 -5.76 -9.45 20.36
N ASP A 434 -6.29 -8.22 20.41
CA ASP A 434 -5.47 -7.02 20.66
C ASP A 434 -4.79 -7.03 22.04
N GLN A 435 -5.49 -7.54 23.05
CA GLN A 435 -4.93 -7.73 24.38
C GLN A 435 -3.78 -8.74 24.34
N CYS A 436 -3.97 -9.87 23.66
CA CYS A 436 -2.96 -10.91 23.52
C CYS A 436 -1.73 -10.40 22.76
N LEU A 437 -1.92 -9.67 21.66
CA LEU A 437 -0.83 -9.07 20.88
C LEU A 437 -0.03 -8.07 21.73
N ARG A 438 -0.70 -7.18 22.46
CA ARG A 438 -0.04 -6.22 23.36
C ARG A 438 0.74 -6.90 24.47
N SER A 439 0.18 -7.94 25.09
CA SER A 439 0.87 -8.68 26.15
C SER A 439 2.07 -9.46 25.59
N LEU A 440 1.94 -10.08 24.41
CA LEU A 440 3.02 -10.77 23.71
C LEU A 440 4.17 -9.82 23.37
N VAL A 441 3.87 -8.63 22.83
CA VAL A 441 4.87 -7.57 22.59
C VAL A 441 5.57 -7.16 23.88
N ALA A 442 4.81 -6.91 24.96
CA ALA A 442 5.39 -6.55 26.25
C ALA A 442 6.27 -7.68 26.84
N SER A 443 5.87 -8.94 26.65
CA SER A 443 6.60 -10.13 27.06
C SER A 443 7.92 -10.26 26.30
N ARG A 444 7.89 -10.01 24.99
CA ARG A 444 9.08 -9.95 24.15
C ARG A 444 10.04 -8.86 24.58
N LEU A 445 9.56 -7.64 24.84
CA LEU A 445 10.40 -6.53 25.32
C LEU A 445 11.09 -6.88 26.65
N ARG A 446 10.35 -7.40 27.64
CA ARG A 446 10.93 -7.86 28.92
C ARG A 446 11.97 -8.96 28.74
N TRP A 447 11.77 -9.85 27.77
CA TRP A 447 12.74 -10.90 27.47
C TRP A 447 14.02 -10.33 26.84
N LEU A 448 13.89 -9.36 25.93
CA LEU A 448 15.04 -8.69 25.32
C LEU A 448 15.87 -7.93 26.36
N GLU A 449 15.25 -7.27 27.34
CA GLU A 449 15.94 -6.59 28.45
C GLU A 449 16.78 -7.54 29.33
N GLN A 450 16.47 -8.83 29.35
CA GLN A 450 17.22 -9.82 30.13
C GLN A 450 18.45 -10.36 29.40
N LEU A 451 18.62 -10.06 28.10
CA LEU A 451 19.77 -10.51 27.34
C LEU A 451 20.98 -9.64 27.63
N SER A 452 22.13 -10.26 27.90
CA SER A 452 23.39 -9.56 28.21
C SER A 452 23.95 -8.69 27.07
N HIS A 453 23.34 -8.73 25.88
CA HIS A 453 23.75 -7.99 24.69
C HIS A 453 22.64 -7.08 24.13
N SER A 454 21.59 -6.80 24.92
CA SER A 454 20.47 -5.93 24.51
C SER A 454 20.94 -4.55 24.03
N ASP A 455 21.92 -3.97 24.72
CA ASP A 455 22.46 -2.64 24.45
C ASP A 455 23.21 -2.56 23.11
N ALA A 456 23.65 -3.69 22.58
CA ALA A 456 24.37 -3.76 21.30
C ALA A 456 23.44 -3.77 20.08
N ASN A 457 22.13 -3.91 20.25
CA ASN A 457 21.16 -4.05 19.15
C ASN A 457 19.90 -3.18 19.36
N PRO A 458 20.03 -1.83 19.32
CA PRO A 458 18.92 -0.90 19.61
C PRO A 458 17.72 -1.05 18.65
N GLY A 459 17.93 -1.61 17.46
CA GLY A 459 16.86 -1.85 16.48
C GLY A 459 15.83 -2.90 16.90
N TRP A 460 16.16 -3.82 17.82
CA TRP A 460 15.26 -4.91 18.22
C TRP A 460 14.01 -4.41 18.96
N ILE A 461 14.15 -3.35 19.76
CA ILE A 461 13.03 -2.73 20.48
C ILE A 461 12.08 -2.08 19.47
N SER A 462 12.62 -1.28 18.54
CA SER A 462 11.83 -0.61 17.48
C SER A 462 11.09 -1.64 16.61
N ARG A 463 11.78 -2.70 16.18
CA ARG A 463 11.18 -3.84 15.44
C ARG A 463 10.08 -4.54 16.22
N THR A 464 10.26 -4.74 17.52
CA THR A 464 9.24 -5.38 18.36
C THR A 464 7.99 -4.49 18.49
N LEU A 465 8.18 -3.18 18.65
CA LEU A 465 7.09 -2.22 18.77
C LEU A 465 6.31 -2.02 17.47
N SER A 466 6.91 -2.24 16.30
CA SER A 466 6.23 -2.05 15.01
C SER A 466 5.07 -3.01 14.75
N PHE A 467 4.94 -4.09 15.53
CA PHE A 467 3.82 -5.03 15.45
C PHE A 467 2.58 -4.58 16.22
N LEU A 468 2.67 -3.49 17.00
CA LEU A 468 1.49 -2.89 17.60
C LEU A 468 0.76 -2.03 16.57
N PRO A 469 -0.59 -2.06 16.55
CA PRO A 469 -1.34 -1.10 15.75
C PRO A 469 -1.00 0.33 16.20
N VAL A 470 -0.82 1.24 15.24
CA VAL A 470 -0.59 2.66 15.53
C VAL A 470 -1.82 3.18 16.27
N VAL A 471 -1.69 3.37 17.58
CA VAL A 471 -2.73 3.98 18.40
C VAL A 471 -2.52 5.50 18.32
N ASP A 472 -3.56 6.25 17.96
CA ASP A 472 -3.59 7.73 17.95
C ASP A 472 -3.30 8.40 19.32
N GLU A 473 -2.87 7.65 20.34
CA GLU A 473 -2.67 8.09 21.72
C GLU A 473 -1.23 8.50 22.07
N MET A 474 -0.34 8.74 21.09
CA MET A 474 0.99 9.29 21.38
C MET A 474 1.03 10.80 21.68
N ALA A 475 -0.13 11.48 21.69
CA ALA A 475 -0.23 12.89 22.08
C ALA A 475 -0.09 13.14 23.60
N ASP A 476 -0.25 12.12 24.46
CA ASP A 476 -0.34 12.35 25.92
C ASP A 476 0.86 11.85 26.74
N ILE A 477 1.89 11.27 26.12
CA ILE A 477 3.09 10.78 26.84
C ILE A 477 4.30 11.73 26.68
N SER A 478 4.28 12.64 25.71
CA SER A 478 5.39 13.57 25.46
C SER A 478 5.30 14.90 26.24
N SER A 479 4.25 15.13 27.04
CA SER A 479 4.10 16.32 27.89
C SER A 479 4.56 16.13 29.34
N GLY A 480 5.17 14.98 29.66
CA GLY A 480 5.62 14.62 31.00
C GLY A 480 7.10 14.28 31.10
N ARG A 481 7.99 15.19 30.69
CA ARG A 481 9.35 15.27 31.23
C ARG A 481 10.03 16.61 30.93
#